data_AF-W9WDV6-F1
#
_entry.id   AF-W9WDV6-F1
#
_cell.length_a   1.000
_cell.length_b   1.000
_cell.length_c   1.000
_cell.angle_alpha   90.00
_cell.angle_beta   90.00
_cell.angle_gamma   90.00
#
_symmetry.space_group_name_H-M   'P 1'
#
loop_
_entity.id
_entity.type
_entity.pdbx_description
1 polymer ?
#
loop_
_entity_poly.entity_id
_entity_poly.type
_entity_poly.pdbx_seq_one_letter_code
_entity_poly.pdbx_strand_id
1 'polypeptide(L)'
;MPEASHPTHLDPSELGTKEYWDEYYERDLNGGDEADEDDSGEEPPDPSELDSWFDDVDAPAKTLAFLTSTTFPLSPNYSGRENDELDRLDNASPAVLDLGTGNGSALFSLHLHGGYTAARVVGVDYSRRSIELAEKLRLQYSAHWASSPTHENETASATAAAPLHNISFYTFDVINEDPKVQEWWPRGDSDCDPDSTTDPIPKGAGFDLVLDKGTFDAISLSSDRAVDPTKGLERRICELYPTKVLAMTRLGGFLLVTSCNWTESEVISWFTGGADGANIVAPQQEQREDSSPRFEVYDTLKYPVFEFGGQKGQGVATVCFKKVAGR
;
A
#
# COMPACT_ATOMS: atom_id res chain seq x y z
N MET A 1 -8.00 -15.26 33.13
CA MET A 1 -8.05 -14.19 32.12
C MET A 1 -7.30 -14.74 30.92
N PRO A 2 -7.93 -14.94 29.75
CA PRO A 2 -7.13 -15.19 28.55
C PRO A 2 -6.40 -13.87 28.25
N GLU A 3 -5.07 -13.92 28.29
CA GLU A 3 -4.18 -12.78 28.03
C GLU A 3 -4.25 -12.38 26.54
N ALA A 4 -3.96 -11.10 26.28
CA ALA A 4 -4.20 -10.43 25.01
C ALA A 4 -3.59 -11.16 23.80
N SER A 5 -4.36 -11.17 22.72
CA SER A 5 -4.19 -12.02 21.54
C SER A 5 -3.45 -11.28 20.40
N HIS A 6 -2.69 -10.26 20.75
CA HIS A 6 -1.93 -9.39 19.84
C HIS A 6 -0.75 -8.82 20.64
N PRO A 7 0.30 -8.31 19.96
CA PRO A 7 1.39 -7.60 20.63
C PRO A 7 0.89 -6.51 21.57
N THR A 8 1.65 -6.24 22.64
CA THR A 8 1.28 -5.20 23.61
C THR A 8 1.12 -3.87 22.89
N HIS A 9 -0.03 -3.27 23.12
CA HIS A 9 -0.39 -1.94 22.66
C HIS A 9 0.69 -0.88 22.91
N LEU A 10 1.04 -0.12 21.88
CA LEU A 10 1.86 1.08 22.01
C LEU A 10 1.13 2.17 22.79
N ASP A 11 1.90 3.02 23.45
CA ASP A 11 1.42 4.24 24.08
C ASP A 11 1.02 5.27 22.99
N PRO A 12 -0.12 5.96 23.17
CA PRO A 12 -0.54 6.96 22.20
C PRO A 12 0.44 8.14 22.07
N SER A 13 0.52 8.74 20.88
CA SER A 13 1.31 9.95 20.62
C SER A 13 0.64 10.86 19.57
N GLU A 14 1.19 12.06 19.38
CA GLU A 14 0.72 13.00 18.35
C GLU A 14 0.79 12.41 16.94
N LEU A 15 1.76 11.53 16.64
CA LEU A 15 1.85 10.85 15.34
C LEU A 15 0.66 9.93 15.04
N GLY A 16 -0.15 9.60 16.05
CA GLY A 16 -1.38 8.82 15.89
C GLY A 16 -2.65 9.66 15.74
N THR A 17 -2.54 10.99 15.64
CA THR A 17 -3.70 11.89 15.52
C THR A 17 -3.83 12.47 14.11
N LYS A 18 -5.08 12.68 13.68
CA LYS A 18 -5.37 13.31 12.38
C LYS A 18 -4.80 14.72 12.31
N GLU A 19 -4.90 15.44 13.42
CA GLU A 19 -4.49 16.84 13.54
C GLU A 19 -2.99 17.00 13.24
N TYR A 20 -2.14 16.10 13.73
CA TYR A 20 -0.71 16.13 13.42
C TYR A 20 -0.45 16.02 11.92
N TRP A 21 -1.10 15.05 11.25
CA TRP A 21 -0.91 14.82 9.82
C TRP A 21 -1.51 15.94 8.96
N ASP A 22 -2.66 16.48 9.35
CA ASP A 22 -3.23 17.67 8.69
C ASP A 22 -2.25 18.86 8.76
N GLU A 23 -1.65 19.13 9.93
CA GLU A 23 -0.66 20.19 10.09
C GLU A 23 0.64 19.92 9.32
N TYR A 24 1.10 18.66 9.29
CA TYR A 24 2.29 18.25 8.56
C TYR A 24 2.12 18.54 7.05
N TYR A 25 1.06 18.03 6.43
CA TYR A 25 0.82 18.25 5.00
C TYR A 25 0.41 19.68 4.66
N GLU A 26 -0.21 20.42 5.59
CA GLU A 26 -0.49 21.85 5.39
C GLU A 26 0.81 22.67 5.30
N ARG A 27 1.86 22.31 6.05
CA ARG A 27 3.17 22.97 5.94
C ARG A 27 3.82 22.71 4.59
N ASP A 28 3.76 21.48 4.10
CA ASP A 28 4.34 21.11 2.80
C ASP A 28 3.62 21.82 1.65
N LEU A 29 2.28 21.87 1.71
CA LEU A 29 1.46 22.61 0.74
C LEU A 29 1.85 24.10 0.69
N ASN A 30 1.95 24.74 1.86
CA ASN A 30 2.28 26.16 1.96
C ASN A 30 3.74 26.45 1.58
N GLY A 31 4.67 25.55 1.92
CA GLY A 31 6.09 25.68 1.56
C GLY A 31 6.30 25.63 0.05
N GLY A 32 5.48 24.85 -0.67
CA GLY A 32 5.46 24.79 -2.12
C GLY A 32 4.72 25.95 -2.82
N ASP A 33 4.20 26.94 -2.09
CA ASP A 33 3.57 28.15 -2.65
C ASP A 33 4.50 29.38 -2.57
N GLU A 34 5.64 29.30 -1.87
CA GLU A 34 6.68 30.34 -1.88
C GLU A 34 7.63 30.25 -3.09
N ALA A 35 7.53 29.19 -3.90
CA ALA A 35 8.13 29.14 -5.23
C ALA A 35 7.22 29.95 -6.20
N ASP A 36 7.76 31.01 -6.79
CA ASP A 36 7.03 32.01 -7.57
C ASP A 36 6.08 31.38 -8.61
N GLU A 37 4.85 31.90 -8.74
CA GLU A 37 3.81 31.50 -9.72
C GLU A 37 4.25 31.58 -11.21
N ASP A 38 5.46 32.09 -11.49
CA ASP A 38 6.08 32.12 -12.82
C ASP A 38 6.90 30.85 -13.14
N ASP A 39 7.03 29.92 -12.19
CA ASP A 39 7.83 28.70 -12.31
C ASP A 39 7.05 27.52 -12.92
N SER A 40 6.35 27.79 -14.02
CA SER A 40 5.64 26.77 -14.81
C SER A 40 6.58 25.91 -15.67
N GLY A 41 7.89 25.95 -15.39
CA GLY A 41 8.95 25.34 -16.18
C GLY A 41 10.00 24.54 -15.39
N GLU A 42 9.98 24.54 -14.06
CA GLU A 42 10.83 23.65 -13.28
C GLU A 42 10.36 22.19 -13.40
N GLU A 43 11.35 21.32 -13.60
CA GLU A 43 11.17 19.86 -13.62
C GLU A 43 10.66 19.43 -12.24
N PRO A 44 9.55 18.67 -12.15
CA PRO A 44 9.07 18.17 -10.87
C PRO A 44 10.16 17.29 -10.24
N PRO A 45 10.31 17.30 -8.91
CA PRO A 45 11.33 16.51 -8.23
C PRO A 45 11.20 15.03 -8.58
N ASP A 46 12.30 14.27 -8.56
CA ASP A 46 12.19 12.82 -8.72
C ASP A 46 11.33 12.25 -7.58
N PRO A 47 10.43 11.27 -7.82
CA PRO A 47 9.63 10.68 -6.75
C PRO A 47 10.42 10.15 -5.55
N SER A 48 11.69 9.79 -5.73
CA SER A 48 12.61 9.35 -4.67
C SER A 48 13.21 10.50 -3.85
N GLU A 49 13.06 11.75 -4.31
CA GLU A 49 13.46 12.96 -3.58
C GLU A 49 12.31 13.56 -2.76
N LEU A 50 11.07 13.06 -2.94
CA LEU A 50 9.93 13.45 -2.13
C LEU A 50 10.03 12.82 -0.74
N ASP A 51 9.89 13.65 0.30
CA ASP A 51 9.97 13.22 1.70
C ASP A 51 9.09 11.99 2.00
N SER A 52 9.70 10.99 2.63
CA SER A 52 9.05 9.77 3.10
C SER A 52 9.39 9.49 4.55
N TRP A 53 8.44 8.88 5.26
CA TRP A 53 8.60 8.47 6.67
C TRP A 53 9.86 7.61 6.89
N PHE A 54 10.26 6.79 5.90
CA PHE A 54 11.30 5.77 6.04
C PHE A 54 12.56 6.02 5.17
N ASP A 55 12.81 7.26 4.77
CA ASP A 55 13.96 7.59 3.91
C ASP A 55 15.31 7.33 4.59
N ASP A 56 15.38 7.49 5.91
CA ASP A 56 16.59 7.27 6.70
C ASP A 56 17.12 5.82 6.63
N VAL A 57 16.26 4.87 6.29
CA VAL A 57 16.59 3.44 6.15
C VAL A 57 16.47 2.90 4.71
N ASP A 58 16.25 3.79 3.73
CA ASP A 58 16.11 3.45 2.30
C ASP A 58 14.95 2.48 2.02
N ALA A 59 13.88 2.53 2.83
CA ALA A 59 12.74 1.62 2.65
C ALA A 59 11.97 1.83 1.34
N PRO A 60 11.76 3.07 0.83
CA PRO A 60 11.10 3.28 -0.46
C PRO A 60 11.83 2.60 -1.62
N ALA A 61 13.15 2.77 -1.73
CA ALA A 61 13.93 2.16 -2.80
C ALA A 61 13.94 0.63 -2.72
N LYS A 62 14.07 0.06 -1.52
CA LYS A 62 13.99 -1.40 -1.31
C LYS A 62 12.63 -1.98 -1.64
N THR A 63 11.57 -1.25 -1.30
CA THR A 63 10.19 -1.63 -1.64
C THR A 63 10.02 -1.65 -3.15
N LEU A 64 10.45 -0.59 -3.85
CA LEU A 64 10.40 -0.54 -5.30
C LEU A 64 11.22 -1.67 -5.94
N ALA A 65 12.43 -1.95 -5.44
CA ALA A 65 13.28 -3.04 -5.92
C ALA A 65 12.62 -4.42 -5.73
N PHE A 66 11.93 -4.65 -4.61
CA PHE A 66 11.18 -5.89 -4.38
C PHE A 66 10.00 -6.02 -5.35
N LEU A 67 9.19 -4.96 -5.48
CA LEU A 67 8.00 -4.94 -6.33
C LEU A 67 8.34 -5.04 -7.82
N THR A 68 9.54 -4.62 -8.23
CA THR A 68 10.04 -4.73 -9.61
C THR A 68 10.97 -5.94 -9.82
N SER A 69 11.13 -6.80 -8.82
CA SER A 69 12.01 -7.98 -8.92
C SER A 69 11.49 -9.02 -9.91
N THR A 70 12.36 -9.90 -10.39
CA THR A 70 11.95 -11.00 -11.30
C THR A 70 11.23 -12.14 -10.57
N THR A 71 11.15 -12.08 -9.25
CA THR A 71 10.62 -13.12 -8.36
C THR A 71 9.25 -12.78 -7.77
N PHE A 72 8.87 -11.49 -7.75
CA PHE A 72 7.57 -11.08 -7.23
C PHE A 72 6.46 -11.27 -8.29
N PRO A 73 5.38 -12.02 -8.01
CA PRO A 73 4.38 -12.40 -9.02
C PRO A 73 3.65 -11.24 -9.70
N LEU A 74 3.49 -10.10 -9.01
CA LEU A 74 2.85 -8.91 -9.57
C LEU A 74 3.85 -7.91 -10.17
N SER A 75 5.12 -8.27 -10.25
CA SER A 75 6.15 -7.44 -10.88
C SER A 75 5.99 -7.39 -12.39
N PRO A 76 6.15 -6.21 -13.02
CA PRO A 76 6.29 -6.11 -14.47
C PRO A 76 7.47 -6.93 -15.03
N ASN A 77 8.50 -7.21 -14.21
CA ASN A 77 9.67 -8.01 -14.59
C ASN A 77 9.55 -9.50 -14.19
N TYR A 78 8.38 -9.97 -13.76
CA TYR A 78 8.22 -11.32 -13.23
C TYR A 78 8.59 -12.39 -14.27
N SER A 79 9.56 -13.25 -13.91
CA SER A 79 10.14 -14.25 -14.82
C SER A 79 9.50 -15.64 -14.73
N GLY A 80 8.54 -15.83 -13.83
CA GLY A 80 7.88 -17.12 -13.57
C GLY A 80 6.66 -17.42 -14.46
N ARG A 81 6.39 -16.60 -15.49
CA ARG A 81 5.32 -16.89 -16.47
C ARG A 81 5.81 -18.01 -17.40
N GLU A 82 5.23 -19.20 -17.32
CA GLU A 82 5.54 -20.29 -18.26
C GLU A 82 5.13 -19.89 -19.69
N ASN A 83 5.93 -20.31 -20.69
CA ASN A 83 5.86 -19.83 -22.08
C ASN A 83 4.53 -20.09 -22.82
N ASP A 84 3.57 -20.81 -22.25
CA ASP A 84 2.25 -21.09 -22.85
C ASP A 84 1.19 -20.02 -22.50
N GLU A 85 1.48 -19.08 -21.58
CA GLU A 85 0.61 -17.94 -21.23
C GLU A 85 1.09 -16.60 -21.82
N LEU A 86 2.06 -16.62 -22.75
CA LEU A 86 2.65 -15.41 -23.34
C LEU A 86 1.64 -14.55 -24.13
N ASP A 87 0.51 -15.11 -24.58
CA ASP A 87 -0.53 -14.36 -25.31
C ASP A 87 -1.73 -13.92 -24.44
N ARG A 88 -1.79 -14.29 -23.14
CA ARG A 88 -3.02 -14.10 -22.31
C ARG A 88 -2.89 -13.16 -21.11
N LEU A 89 -1.67 -12.79 -20.72
CA LEU A 89 -1.40 -11.89 -19.58
C LEU A 89 -0.75 -10.56 -20.00
N ASP A 90 -0.78 -10.28 -21.29
CA ASP A 90 0.02 -9.24 -21.94
C ASP A 90 -0.47 -7.80 -21.73
N ASN A 91 -1.39 -7.51 -20.80
CA ASN A 91 -1.83 -6.11 -20.61
C ASN A 91 -2.46 -5.67 -19.28
N ALA A 92 -2.57 -6.52 -18.26
CA ALA A 92 -3.16 -6.09 -16.99
C ALA A 92 -2.08 -5.90 -15.93
N SER A 93 -1.55 -4.67 -15.77
CA SER A 93 -0.87 -4.29 -14.53
C SER A 93 -1.77 -4.61 -13.32
N PRO A 94 -1.20 -4.87 -12.13
CA PRO A 94 -2.01 -5.10 -10.93
C PRO A 94 -2.74 -3.81 -10.52
N ALA A 95 -3.97 -3.94 -10.02
CA ALA A 95 -4.64 -2.83 -9.35
C ALA A 95 -3.97 -2.58 -7.99
N VAL A 96 -3.49 -1.35 -7.77
CA VAL A 96 -2.70 -0.98 -6.58
C VAL A 96 -3.50 -0.04 -5.68
N LEU A 97 -3.46 -0.28 -4.38
CA LEU A 97 -3.93 0.63 -3.34
C LEU A 97 -2.78 1.02 -2.42
N ASP A 98 -2.58 2.32 -2.20
CA ASP A 98 -1.67 2.83 -1.19
C ASP A 98 -2.44 3.44 -0.01
N LEU A 99 -2.31 2.82 1.16
CA LEU A 99 -2.93 3.27 2.40
C LEU A 99 -2.03 4.31 3.09
N GLY A 100 -2.63 5.43 3.50
CA GLY A 100 -1.88 6.59 3.98
C GLY A 100 -0.88 7.05 2.93
N THR A 101 -1.42 7.40 1.76
CA THR A 101 -0.62 7.67 0.56
C THR A 101 0.31 8.87 0.72
N GLY A 102 0.04 9.77 1.67
CA GLY A 102 0.83 10.97 1.89
C GLY A 102 0.88 11.84 0.63
N ASN A 103 2.09 12.28 0.28
CA ASN A 103 2.36 13.02 -0.94
C ASN A 103 2.25 12.19 -2.24
N GLY A 104 1.98 10.88 -2.17
CA GLY A 104 1.82 10.00 -3.33
C GLY A 104 3.12 9.45 -3.92
N SER A 105 4.29 9.74 -3.32
CA SER A 105 5.62 9.37 -3.83
C SER A 105 5.79 7.90 -4.21
N ALA A 106 5.23 6.98 -3.42
CA ALA A 106 5.30 5.55 -3.71
C ALA A 106 4.54 5.17 -5.00
N LEU A 107 3.38 5.79 -5.25
CA LEU A 107 2.60 5.53 -6.46
C LEU A 107 3.27 6.15 -7.69
N PHE A 108 3.84 7.35 -7.55
CA PHE A 108 4.65 7.96 -8.62
C PHE A 108 5.88 7.12 -8.95
N SER A 109 6.60 6.63 -7.93
CA SER A 109 7.74 5.74 -8.10
C SER A 109 7.37 4.44 -8.81
N LEU A 110 6.26 3.81 -8.42
CA LEU A 110 5.78 2.58 -9.07
C LEU A 110 5.40 2.80 -10.53
N HIS A 111 4.77 3.94 -10.84
CA HIS A 111 4.39 4.25 -12.22
C HIS A 111 5.59 4.62 -13.08
N LEU A 112 6.38 5.60 -12.65
CA LEU A 112 7.47 6.20 -13.44
C LEU A 112 8.70 5.28 -13.52
N HIS A 113 9.03 4.59 -12.43
CA HIS A 113 10.24 3.75 -12.35
C HIS A 113 9.93 2.26 -12.28
N GLY A 114 8.73 1.90 -11.83
CA GLY A 114 8.35 0.50 -11.60
C GLY A 114 7.62 -0.18 -12.75
N GLY A 115 7.13 0.55 -13.75
CA GLY A 115 6.36 0.00 -14.88
C GLY A 115 4.90 -0.35 -14.54
N TYR A 116 4.34 0.17 -13.45
CA TYR A 116 2.95 -0.04 -13.04
C TYR A 116 1.99 0.95 -13.75
N THR A 117 1.85 0.83 -15.07
CA THR A 117 1.21 1.88 -15.91
C THR A 117 -0.20 1.56 -16.42
N ALA A 118 -0.63 0.29 -16.44
CA ALA A 118 -1.83 -0.11 -17.18
C ALA A 118 -3.12 -0.23 -16.34
N ALA A 119 -3.02 -0.17 -15.02
CA ALA A 119 -4.14 -0.48 -14.13
C ALA A 119 -4.48 0.64 -13.18
N ARG A 120 -5.65 0.49 -12.54
CA ARG A 120 -6.16 1.39 -11.51
C ARG A 120 -5.18 1.46 -10.35
N VAL A 121 -4.62 2.63 -10.12
CA VAL A 121 -3.70 2.92 -9.01
C VAL A 121 -4.38 3.97 -8.12
N VAL A 122 -4.60 3.63 -6.86
CA VAL A 122 -5.37 4.46 -5.92
C VAL A 122 -4.53 4.78 -4.71
N GLY A 123 -4.38 6.06 -4.39
CA GLY A 123 -3.84 6.51 -3.11
C GLY A 123 -4.98 6.98 -2.22
N VAL A 124 -4.99 6.55 -0.96
CA VAL A 124 -5.98 7.02 0.02
C VAL A 124 -5.31 7.54 1.28
N ASP A 125 -5.90 8.57 1.86
CA ASP A 125 -5.48 9.15 3.12
C ASP A 125 -6.70 9.72 3.85
N TYR A 126 -6.70 9.68 5.18
CA TYR A 126 -7.77 10.27 5.98
C TYR A 126 -7.57 11.80 6.13
N SER A 127 -6.34 12.30 5.92
CA SER A 127 -6.04 13.72 5.79
C SER A 127 -6.41 14.24 4.40
N ARG A 128 -7.27 15.26 4.36
CA ARG A 128 -7.58 15.96 3.10
C ARG A 128 -6.38 16.72 2.55
N ARG A 129 -5.50 17.23 3.41
CA ARG A 129 -4.30 18.00 3.00
C ARG A 129 -3.28 17.11 2.31
N SER A 130 -3.13 15.87 2.79
CA SER A 130 -2.37 14.81 2.10
C SER A 130 -2.84 14.63 0.65
N ILE A 131 -4.15 14.48 0.45
CA ILE A 131 -4.75 14.29 -0.89
C ILE A 131 -4.59 15.52 -1.78
N GLU A 132 -4.73 16.72 -1.23
CA GLU A 132 -4.49 17.98 -1.97
C GLU A 132 -3.02 18.07 -2.43
N LEU A 133 -2.06 17.69 -1.59
CA LEU A 133 -0.63 17.65 -1.93
C LEU A 133 -0.32 16.62 -3.02
N ALA A 134 -0.81 15.39 -2.86
CA ALA A 134 -0.60 14.33 -3.84
C ALA A 134 -1.19 14.69 -5.21
N GLU A 135 -2.37 15.33 -5.24
CA GLU A 135 -2.99 15.77 -6.49
C GLU A 135 -2.23 16.95 -7.13
N LYS A 136 -1.73 17.90 -6.34
CA LYS A 136 -0.84 18.98 -6.83
C LYS A 136 0.39 18.39 -7.53
N LEU A 137 1.08 17.45 -6.89
CA LEU A 137 2.25 16.76 -7.45
C LEU A 137 1.90 15.96 -8.71
N ARG A 138 0.79 15.21 -8.70
CA ARG A 138 0.32 14.44 -9.87
C ARG A 138 0.08 15.32 -11.08
N LEU A 139 -0.49 16.51 -10.88
CA LEU A 139 -0.72 17.51 -11.92
C LEU A 139 0.60 18.11 -12.43
N GLN A 140 1.56 18.39 -11.55
CA GLN A 140 2.90 18.87 -11.93
C GLN A 140 3.64 17.86 -12.82
N TYR A 141 3.71 16.58 -12.41
CA TYR A 141 4.27 15.51 -13.25
C TYR A 141 3.56 15.38 -14.60
N SER A 142 2.23 15.47 -14.61
CA SER A 142 1.44 15.37 -15.84
C SER A 142 1.70 16.55 -16.80
N ALA A 143 1.84 17.76 -16.26
CA ALA A 143 2.13 18.96 -17.04
C ALA A 143 3.54 18.92 -17.63
N HIS A 144 4.54 18.52 -16.84
CA HIS A 144 5.93 18.37 -17.28
C HIS A 144 6.09 17.30 -18.38
N TRP A 145 5.37 16.18 -18.26
CA TRP A 145 5.32 15.16 -19.31
C TRP A 145 4.76 15.73 -20.62
N ALA A 146 3.69 16.54 -20.55
CA ALA A 146 3.05 17.12 -21.73
C ALA A 146 3.89 18.21 -22.42
N SER A 147 4.78 18.89 -21.69
CA SER A 147 5.65 19.95 -22.23
C SER A 147 7.00 19.45 -22.76
N SER A 148 7.35 18.18 -22.53
CA SER A 148 8.64 17.60 -22.91
C SER A 148 8.83 17.47 -24.44
N PRO A 149 9.88 18.09 -25.04
CA PRO A 149 10.06 18.20 -26.50
C PRO A 149 10.44 16.88 -27.21
N THR A 150 10.69 15.79 -26.47
CA THR A 150 10.99 14.45 -26.99
C THR A 150 9.78 13.77 -27.64
N HIS A 151 8.55 14.27 -27.43
CA HIS A 151 7.33 13.63 -27.93
C HIS A 151 6.90 14.05 -29.35
N GLU A 152 7.59 14.99 -30.00
CA GLU A 152 7.24 15.43 -31.36
C GLU A 152 7.80 14.55 -32.50
N ASN A 153 8.73 13.61 -32.25
CA ASN A 153 9.44 12.96 -33.38
C ASN A 153 9.94 11.51 -33.23
N GLU A 154 9.52 10.74 -32.22
CA GLU A 154 9.93 9.33 -32.10
C GLU A 154 8.77 8.35 -32.33
N THR A 155 8.96 7.47 -33.30
CA THR A 155 8.22 6.21 -33.43
C THR A 155 8.40 5.41 -32.15
N ALA A 156 7.37 5.44 -31.30
CA ALA A 156 7.09 4.59 -30.15
C ALA A 156 8.17 3.53 -29.83
N SER A 157 9.19 3.91 -29.06
CA SER A 157 9.88 2.96 -28.19
C SER A 157 9.02 2.79 -26.93
N ALA A 158 8.76 1.55 -26.53
CA ALA A 158 7.82 1.16 -25.48
C ALA A 158 8.25 1.51 -24.03
N THR A 159 9.04 2.57 -23.84
CA THR A 159 9.68 2.93 -22.55
C THR A 159 9.41 4.36 -22.08
N ALA A 160 8.56 5.12 -22.78
CA ALA A 160 8.17 6.46 -22.36
C ALA A 160 6.92 6.38 -21.45
N ALA A 161 7.10 6.49 -20.13
CA ALA A 161 6.02 6.34 -19.15
C ALA A 161 4.91 7.40 -19.37
N ALA A 162 3.76 6.93 -19.84
CA ALA A 162 2.55 7.71 -20.16
C ALA A 162 2.04 8.57 -18.98
N PRO A 163 1.16 9.57 -19.22
CA PRO A 163 0.56 10.44 -18.20
C PRO A 163 0.08 9.67 -16.96
N LEU A 164 0.19 10.25 -15.76
CA LEU A 164 -0.30 9.71 -14.47
C LEU A 164 -1.84 9.75 -14.35
N HIS A 165 -2.54 9.46 -15.45
CA HIS A 165 -4.00 9.47 -15.56
C HIS A 165 -4.66 8.27 -14.89
N ASN A 166 -3.90 7.20 -14.66
CA ASN A 166 -4.33 5.99 -13.98
C ASN A 166 -4.19 6.06 -12.44
N ILE A 167 -3.54 7.11 -11.93
CA ILE A 167 -3.41 7.38 -10.50
C ILE A 167 -4.54 8.31 -10.07
N SER A 168 -5.23 7.97 -8.99
CA SER A 168 -6.27 8.81 -8.38
C SER A 168 -6.15 8.81 -6.86
N PHE A 169 -6.44 9.95 -6.25
CA PHE A 169 -6.29 10.17 -4.83
C PHE A 169 -7.61 10.50 -4.16
N TYR A 170 -7.88 9.91 -3.00
CA TYR A 170 -9.16 10.06 -2.29
C TYR A 170 -9.00 10.22 -0.79
N THR A 171 -9.80 11.12 -0.21
CA THR A 171 -9.95 11.13 1.25
C THR A 171 -10.74 9.90 1.69
N PHE A 172 -10.19 9.11 2.59
CA PHE A 172 -10.84 7.89 3.09
C PHE A 172 -10.31 7.51 4.48
N ASP A 173 -11.21 7.35 5.43
CA ASP A 173 -10.95 6.79 6.75
C ASP A 173 -11.09 5.26 6.71
N VAL A 174 -9.95 4.57 6.66
CA VAL A 174 -9.86 3.10 6.62
C VAL A 174 -10.58 2.39 7.76
N ILE A 175 -10.74 3.04 8.91
CA ILE A 175 -11.37 2.47 10.08
C ILE A 175 -12.89 2.67 10.02
N ASN A 176 -13.33 3.88 9.73
CA ASN A 176 -14.73 4.28 9.89
C ASN A 176 -15.56 4.16 8.61
N GLU A 177 -14.94 4.07 7.44
CA GLU A 177 -15.63 3.95 6.16
C GLU A 177 -15.63 2.52 5.61
N ASP A 178 -16.57 2.25 4.70
CA ASP A 178 -16.63 0.99 3.95
C ASP A 178 -16.00 1.21 2.56
N PRO A 179 -14.89 0.52 2.22
CA PRO A 179 -14.27 0.67 0.92
C PRO A 179 -15.19 0.20 -0.22
N LYS A 180 -16.14 -0.72 0.02
CA LYS A 180 -16.97 -1.32 -1.03
C LYS A 180 -18.02 -0.37 -1.62
N VAL A 181 -18.36 0.70 -0.89
CA VAL A 181 -19.31 1.70 -1.38
C VAL A 181 -18.63 2.82 -2.17
N GLN A 182 -17.30 2.88 -2.15
CA GLN A 182 -16.52 3.91 -2.81
C GLN A 182 -16.47 3.68 -4.33
N GLU A 183 -16.31 4.76 -5.10
CA GLU A 183 -16.23 4.70 -6.56
C GLU A 183 -14.93 4.06 -7.06
N TRP A 184 -13.86 4.23 -6.29
CA TRP A 184 -12.54 3.71 -6.61
C TRP A 184 -12.38 2.21 -6.32
N TRP A 185 -13.37 1.58 -5.67
CA TRP A 185 -13.36 0.16 -5.31
C TRP A 185 -13.36 -0.76 -6.56
N PRO A 186 -12.40 -1.71 -6.67
CA PRO A 186 -12.43 -2.72 -7.73
C PRO A 186 -13.56 -3.73 -7.47
N ARG A 187 -14.66 -3.63 -8.23
CA ARG A 187 -15.88 -4.43 -7.99
C ARG A 187 -15.83 -5.88 -8.46
N GLY A 188 -14.83 -6.27 -9.24
CA GLY A 188 -14.75 -7.57 -9.89
C GLY A 188 -15.78 -7.73 -11.01
N ASP A 189 -15.36 -8.21 -12.18
CA ASP A 189 -16.12 -8.52 -13.41
C ASP A 189 -17.36 -7.67 -13.79
N SER A 190 -17.46 -6.42 -13.34
CA SER A 190 -18.37 -5.41 -13.92
C SER A 190 -17.66 -4.45 -14.87
N ASP A 191 -16.32 -4.50 -14.91
CA ASP A 191 -15.47 -3.68 -15.79
C ASP A 191 -14.95 -4.48 -17.01
N CYS A 192 -15.29 -5.77 -17.12
CA CYS A 192 -15.00 -6.57 -18.31
C CYS A 192 -16.18 -6.55 -19.28
N ASP A 193 -15.89 -6.35 -20.56
CA ASP A 193 -16.87 -6.45 -21.66
C ASP A 193 -17.52 -7.85 -21.61
N PRO A 194 -18.85 -7.96 -21.48
CA PRO A 194 -19.54 -9.25 -21.43
C PRO A 194 -19.37 -10.10 -22.71
N ASP A 195 -18.87 -9.55 -23.82
CA ASP A 195 -18.53 -10.27 -25.06
C ASP A 195 -17.05 -10.71 -25.13
N SER A 196 -16.21 -10.34 -24.15
CA SER A 196 -14.81 -10.74 -24.05
C SER A 196 -14.69 -12.21 -23.64
N THR A 197 -14.48 -13.09 -24.62
CA THR A 197 -14.18 -14.53 -24.39
C THR A 197 -12.73 -14.79 -23.96
N THR A 198 -11.96 -13.74 -23.72
CA THR A 198 -10.53 -13.77 -23.43
C THR A 198 -10.15 -13.46 -21.98
N ASP A 199 -11.08 -13.02 -21.13
CA ASP A 199 -10.76 -12.68 -19.75
C ASP A 199 -10.60 -13.95 -18.88
N PRO A 200 -9.40 -14.19 -18.30
CA PRO A 200 -9.13 -15.39 -17.53
C PRO A 200 -9.52 -15.18 -16.06
N ILE A 201 -10.32 -16.12 -15.52
CA ILE A 201 -10.68 -16.29 -14.11
C ILE A 201 -11.42 -15.07 -13.52
N PRO A 202 -12.63 -15.23 -12.94
CA PRO A 202 -13.32 -14.09 -12.35
C PRO A 202 -12.45 -13.34 -11.34
N LYS A 203 -12.11 -12.08 -11.64
CA LYS A 203 -11.29 -11.28 -10.72
C LYS A 203 -12.21 -10.89 -9.57
N GLY A 204 -12.08 -11.57 -8.43
CA GLY A 204 -12.81 -11.19 -7.22
C GLY A 204 -12.55 -9.73 -6.83
N ALA A 205 -13.50 -9.10 -6.14
CA ALA A 205 -13.38 -7.70 -5.71
C ALA A 205 -12.13 -7.43 -4.83
N GLY A 206 -11.64 -6.20 -4.88
CA GLY A 206 -10.47 -5.72 -4.13
C GLY A 206 -9.19 -5.55 -4.97
N PHE A 207 -8.11 -5.10 -4.34
CA PHE A 207 -6.85 -4.75 -4.99
C PHE A 207 -5.89 -5.93 -5.07
N ASP A 208 -5.10 -5.99 -6.14
CA ASP A 208 -4.03 -6.98 -6.33
C ASP A 208 -2.88 -6.74 -5.35
N LEU A 209 -2.53 -5.48 -5.16
CA LEU A 209 -1.45 -5.03 -4.29
C LEU A 209 -1.96 -3.92 -3.37
N VAL A 210 -1.80 -4.10 -2.07
CA VAL A 210 -2.05 -3.07 -1.06
C VAL A 210 -0.72 -2.72 -0.39
N LEU A 211 -0.44 -1.44 -0.27
CA LEU A 211 0.77 -0.90 0.35
C LEU A 211 0.40 -0.21 1.66
N ASP A 212 1.18 -0.48 2.69
CA ASP A 212 1.18 0.24 3.96
C ASP A 212 2.62 0.64 4.27
N LYS A 213 2.85 1.94 4.32
CA LYS A 213 4.15 2.54 4.61
C LYS A 213 4.01 3.39 5.87
N GLY A 214 3.80 2.74 7.01
CA GLY A 214 3.69 3.40 8.32
C GLY A 214 2.27 3.87 8.68
N THR A 215 1.25 3.50 7.89
CA THR A 215 -0.14 3.78 8.26
C THR A 215 -0.55 2.97 9.47
N PHE A 216 -0.17 1.69 9.51
CA PHE A 216 -0.40 0.86 10.68
C PHE A 216 0.35 1.37 11.92
N ASP A 217 1.54 1.97 11.75
CA ASP A 217 2.28 2.60 12.83
C ASP A 217 1.51 3.79 13.42
N ALA A 218 1.08 4.73 12.57
CA ALA A 218 0.28 5.88 13.00
C ALA A 218 -1.00 5.42 13.71
N ILE A 219 -1.73 4.47 13.14
CA ILE A 219 -2.95 3.89 13.75
C ILE A 219 -2.64 3.21 15.09
N SER A 220 -1.48 2.56 15.23
CA SER A 220 -1.05 1.91 16.47
C SER A 220 -0.71 2.90 17.58
N LEU A 221 -0.33 4.12 17.22
CA LEU A 221 -0.06 5.25 18.11
C LEU A 221 -1.32 6.07 18.44
N SER A 222 -2.49 5.70 17.93
CA SER A 222 -3.75 6.36 18.28
C SER A 222 -4.34 5.79 19.57
N SER A 223 -4.93 6.67 20.38
CA SER A 223 -5.77 6.27 21.52
C SER A 223 -7.20 5.88 21.12
N ASP A 224 -7.57 6.12 19.87
CA ASP A 224 -8.94 6.05 19.42
C ASP A 224 -9.49 4.62 19.45
N ARG A 225 -10.80 4.58 19.59
CA ARG A 225 -11.57 3.36 19.70
C ARG A 225 -12.75 3.40 18.75
N ALA A 226 -13.07 2.24 18.19
CA ALA A 226 -14.22 2.05 17.35
C ALA A 226 -14.94 0.74 17.70
N VAL A 227 -16.22 0.69 17.37
CA VAL A 227 -17.04 -0.52 17.57
C VAL A 227 -16.67 -1.54 16.50
N ASP A 228 -16.19 -2.69 16.93
CA ASP A 228 -15.99 -3.86 16.07
C ASP A 228 -17.35 -4.26 15.47
N PRO A 229 -17.57 -4.16 14.15
CA PRO A 229 -18.86 -4.47 13.54
C PRO A 229 -19.23 -5.95 13.64
N THR A 230 -18.26 -6.83 13.89
CA THR A 230 -18.48 -8.28 14.02
C THR A 230 -18.88 -8.67 15.44
N LYS A 231 -18.29 -8.03 16.45
CA LYS A 231 -18.47 -8.37 17.88
C LYS A 231 -19.36 -7.39 18.64
N GLY A 232 -19.61 -6.21 18.08
CA GLY A 232 -20.31 -5.11 18.76
C GLY A 232 -19.56 -4.56 19.97
N LEU A 233 -18.24 -4.78 20.06
CA LEU A 233 -17.40 -4.36 21.18
C LEU A 233 -16.49 -3.20 20.78
N GLU A 234 -16.27 -2.27 21.69
CA GLU A 234 -15.33 -1.17 21.49
C GLU A 234 -13.88 -1.64 21.66
N ARG A 235 -13.06 -1.47 20.62
CA ARG A 235 -11.65 -1.89 20.56
C ARG A 235 -10.77 -0.74 20.10
N ARG A 236 -9.46 -0.81 20.34
CA ARG A 236 -8.54 0.17 19.73
C ARG A 236 -8.56 0.01 18.22
N ILE A 237 -8.45 1.12 17.50
CA ILE A 237 -8.55 1.10 16.03
C ILE A 237 -7.46 0.24 15.36
N CYS A 238 -6.28 0.11 15.97
CA CYS A 238 -5.23 -0.79 15.52
C CYS A 238 -5.63 -2.26 15.52
N GLU A 239 -6.56 -2.67 16.41
CA GLU A 239 -7.09 -4.04 16.44
C GLU A 239 -8.05 -4.32 15.27
N LEU A 240 -8.61 -3.29 14.65
CA LEU A 240 -9.56 -3.42 13.54
C LEU A 240 -8.87 -3.35 12.16
N TYR A 241 -7.72 -2.66 12.11
CA TYR A 241 -7.01 -2.38 10.88
C TYR A 241 -6.65 -3.63 10.04
N PRO A 242 -6.08 -4.72 10.61
CA PRO A 242 -5.75 -5.91 9.81
C PRO A 242 -6.96 -6.49 9.07
N THR A 243 -8.14 -6.52 9.69
CA THR A 243 -9.38 -7.00 9.08
C THR A 243 -9.85 -6.09 7.95
N LYS A 244 -9.71 -4.76 8.11
CA LYS A 244 -10.03 -3.78 7.06
C LYS A 244 -9.13 -3.96 5.85
N VAL A 245 -7.82 -4.09 6.05
CA VAL A 245 -6.85 -4.28 4.98
C VAL A 245 -7.02 -5.64 4.29
N LEU A 246 -7.32 -6.68 5.06
CA LEU A 246 -7.69 -7.99 4.51
C LEU A 246 -8.92 -7.90 3.61
N ALA A 247 -9.93 -7.11 3.97
CA ALA A 247 -11.11 -6.91 3.13
C ALA A 247 -10.79 -6.16 1.83
N MET A 248 -9.83 -5.23 1.85
CA MET A 248 -9.40 -4.45 0.67
C MET A 248 -8.49 -5.23 -0.28
N THR A 249 -7.79 -6.26 0.22
CA THR A 249 -6.93 -7.12 -0.60
C THR A 249 -7.77 -8.20 -1.28
N ARG A 250 -7.62 -8.42 -2.58
CA ARG A 250 -8.32 -9.51 -3.28
C ARG A 250 -7.74 -10.87 -2.90
N LEU A 251 -8.52 -11.94 -3.09
CA LEU A 251 -8.02 -13.29 -2.90
C LEU A 251 -6.85 -13.56 -3.87
N GLY A 252 -5.72 -14.06 -3.35
CA GLY A 252 -4.48 -14.22 -4.10
C GLY A 252 -3.64 -12.95 -4.24
N GLY A 253 -4.19 -11.78 -3.87
CA GLY A 253 -3.49 -10.50 -3.81
C GLY A 253 -2.53 -10.40 -2.62
N PHE A 254 -1.77 -9.31 -2.61
CA PHE A 254 -0.66 -9.08 -1.70
C PHE A 254 -0.85 -7.80 -0.90
N LEU A 255 -0.38 -7.85 0.35
CA LEU A 255 -0.22 -6.69 1.22
C LEU A 255 1.27 -6.55 1.55
N LEU A 256 1.82 -5.35 1.41
CA LEU A 256 3.18 -5.04 1.86
C LEU A 256 3.12 -4.01 2.99
N VAL A 257 3.53 -4.39 4.20
CA VAL A 257 3.55 -3.52 5.38
C VAL A 257 4.97 -3.19 5.75
N THR A 258 5.31 -1.90 5.83
CA THR A 258 6.55 -1.38 6.40
C THR A 258 6.24 -0.69 7.73
N SER A 259 6.96 -1.06 8.78
CA SER A 259 6.74 -0.54 10.13
C SER A 259 8.05 -0.23 10.87
N CYS A 260 8.10 0.87 11.62
CA CYS A 260 9.20 1.19 12.55
C CYS A 260 8.85 0.99 14.03
N ASN A 261 7.56 0.90 14.39
CA ASN A 261 7.17 0.69 15.79
C ASN A 261 6.99 -0.78 16.17
N TRP A 262 6.92 -1.68 15.19
CA TRP A 262 6.73 -3.11 15.41
C TRP A 262 7.89 -3.92 14.82
N THR A 263 8.33 -4.93 15.55
CA THR A 263 9.29 -5.91 15.02
C THR A 263 8.65 -6.76 13.92
N GLU A 264 9.47 -7.40 13.06
CA GLU A 264 9.00 -8.31 12.00
C GLU A 264 8.01 -9.37 12.55
N SER A 265 8.32 -9.98 13.69
CA SER A 265 7.44 -10.97 14.34
C SER A 265 6.12 -10.39 14.85
N GLU A 266 6.12 -9.14 15.31
CA GLU A 266 4.91 -8.47 15.78
C GLU A 266 4.02 -8.05 14.63
N VAL A 267 4.59 -7.53 13.53
CA VAL A 267 3.87 -7.28 12.28
C VAL A 267 3.24 -8.58 11.78
N ILE A 268 4.00 -9.68 11.74
CA ILE A 268 3.44 -11.00 11.36
C ILE A 268 2.29 -11.40 12.29
N SER A 269 2.44 -11.23 13.61
CA SER A 269 1.39 -11.55 14.58
C SER A 269 0.10 -10.77 14.35
N TRP A 270 0.20 -9.44 14.15
CA TRP A 270 -0.95 -8.57 13.89
C TRP A 270 -1.75 -8.99 12.66
N PHE A 271 -1.08 -9.37 11.58
CA PHE A 271 -1.74 -9.64 10.30
C PHE A 271 -2.07 -11.13 10.06
N THR A 272 -1.50 -12.06 10.82
CA THR A 272 -1.73 -13.52 10.66
C THR A 272 -2.48 -14.20 11.80
N GLY A 273 -2.70 -13.51 12.94
CA GLY A 273 -3.34 -14.06 14.15
C GLY A 273 -4.81 -14.52 14.02
N GLY A 274 -5.37 -14.56 12.81
CA GLY A 274 -6.76 -14.91 12.49
C GLY A 274 -7.75 -13.78 12.84
N ALA A 275 -8.99 -13.89 12.36
CA ALA A 275 -10.09 -12.95 12.65
C ALA A 275 -10.42 -12.79 14.15
N ASP A 276 -9.74 -13.56 15.01
CA ASP A 276 -9.90 -13.55 16.46
C ASP A 276 -8.61 -13.26 17.25
N GLY A 277 -7.45 -13.04 16.62
CA GLY A 277 -6.16 -12.84 17.30
C GLY A 277 -5.71 -14.01 18.22
N ALA A 278 -6.57 -14.96 18.54
CA ALA A 278 -6.28 -16.04 19.48
C ALA A 278 -5.50 -17.16 18.79
N ASN A 279 -4.17 -17.04 18.75
CA ASN A 279 -3.20 -18.06 19.18
C ASN A 279 -1.79 -17.76 18.64
N ILE A 280 -0.91 -17.18 19.47
CA ILE A 280 0.52 -17.51 19.38
C ILE A 280 0.76 -18.71 20.30
N VAL A 281 0.61 -19.91 19.76
CA VAL A 281 1.41 -21.08 20.16
C VAL A 281 1.61 -21.93 18.90
N ALA A 282 2.85 -22.12 18.47
CA ALA A 282 3.18 -23.07 17.41
C ALA A 282 2.82 -24.52 17.79
N PRO A 283 2.90 -25.44 16.83
CA PRO A 283 1.77 -26.14 16.25
C PRO A 283 1.11 -27.14 17.23
N GLN A 284 -0.10 -26.83 17.69
CA GLN A 284 -1.06 -27.90 17.91
C GLN A 284 -2.02 -27.89 16.72
N GLN A 285 -2.05 -29.03 16.03
CA GLN A 285 -2.99 -29.38 14.99
C GLN A 285 -4.41 -29.42 15.60
N GLU A 286 -4.95 -28.29 16.00
CA GLU A 286 -6.39 -28.16 16.12
C GLU A 286 -6.87 -27.66 14.77
N GLN A 287 -7.50 -28.57 14.03
CA GLN A 287 -8.24 -28.29 12.81
C GLN A 287 -9.29 -27.23 13.11
N ARG A 288 -8.94 -25.94 13.05
CA ARG A 288 -9.92 -24.89 12.84
C ARG A 288 -10.37 -25.04 11.40
N GLU A 289 -11.56 -25.59 11.20
CA GLU A 289 -12.35 -25.50 9.96
C GLU A 289 -12.80 -24.03 9.75
N ASP A 290 -11.88 -23.07 9.83
CA ASP A 290 -12.18 -21.69 9.52
C ASP A 290 -11.93 -21.47 8.02
N SER A 291 -13.03 -21.56 7.27
CA SER A 291 -13.08 -21.26 5.83
C SER A 291 -12.82 -19.79 5.49
N SER A 292 -12.64 -18.91 6.49
CA SER A 292 -12.40 -17.49 6.26
C SER A 292 -11.05 -17.21 5.58
N PRO A 293 -10.99 -16.23 4.66
CA PRO A 293 -9.72 -15.78 4.08
C PRO A 293 -8.78 -15.25 5.16
N ARG A 294 -7.48 -15.43 4.97
CA ARG A 294 -6.44 -14.92 5.88
C ARG A 294 -5.20 -14.46 5.13
N PHE A 295 -4.33 -13.72 5.79
CA PHE A 295 -2.98 -13.48 5.31
C PHE A 295 -2.02 -14.61 5.73
N GLU A 296 -1.13 -14.98 4.82
CA GLU A 296 0.06 -15.77 5.10
C GLU A 296 1.29 -14.95 4.71
N VAL A 297 2.39 -15.12 5.45
CA VAL A 297 3.66 -14.46 5.11
C VAL A 297 4.15 -15.00 3.78
N TYR A 298 4.41 -14.08 2.84
CA TYR A 298 4.97 -14.39 1.54
C TYR A 298 6.48 -14.15 1.52
N ASP A 299 6.94 -12.98 1.96
CA ASP A 299 8.36 -12.61 1.99
C ASP A 299 8.64 -11.50 3.02
N THR A 300 9.90 -11.25 3.36
CA THR A 300 10.33 -10.13 4.21
C THR A 300 11.57 -9.43 3.66
N LEU A 301 11.59 -8.10 3.69
CA LEU A 301 12.75 -7.33 3.24
C LEU A 301 13.73 -7.15 4.40
N LYS A 302 15.02 -7.25 4.10
CA LYS A 302 16.09 -7.13 5.09
C LYS A 302 16.69 -5.72 5.11
N TYR A 303 16.87 -5.22 6.33
CA TYR A 303 17.49 -3.93 6.59
C TYR A 303 18.76 -4.11 7.41
N PRO A 304 19.68 -3.11 7.42
CA PRO A 304 20.84 -3.15 8.28
C PRO A 304 20.42 -3.38 9.74
N VAL A 305 21.12 -4.30 10.40
CA VAL A 305 20.88 -4.65 11.80
C VAL A 305 21.88 -3.88 12.66
N PHE A 306 21.37 -3.15 13.65
CA PHE A 306 22.19 -2.51 14.66
C PHE A 306 22.48 -3.50 15.78
N GLU A 307 23.74 -3.60 16.19
CA GLU A 307 24.15 -4.44 17.33
C GLU A 307 24.63 -3.54 18.47
N PHE A 308 23.92 -3.58 19.61
CA PHE A 308 24.31 -2.86 20.82
C PHE A 308 24.24 -3.79 22.03
N GLY A 309 25.35 -3.94 22.76
CA GLY A 309 25.40 -4.78 23.96
C GLY A 309 25.11 -6.27 23.72
N GLY A 310 25.36 -6.79 22.51
CA GLY A 310 25.06 -8.18 22.14
C GLY A 310 23.61 -8.45 21.74
N GLN A 311 22.77 -7.41 21.69
CA GLN A 311 21.42 -7.47 21.13
C GLN A 311 21.44 -6.89 19.71
N LYS A 312 20.83 -7.63 18.78
CA LYS A 312 20.65 -7.25 17.38
C LYS A 312 19.22 -6.76 17.17
N GLY A 313 19.06 -5.55 16.64
CA GLY A 313 17.77 -4.95 16.36
C GLY A 313 17.73 -4.36 14.95
N GLN A 314 16.56 -4.37 14.34
CA GLN A 314 16.30 -3.72 13.05
C GLN A 314 15.30 -2.60 13.33
N GLY A 315 15.62 -1.37 12.92
CA GLY A 315 14.77 -0.21 13.21
C GLY A 315 13.46 -0.19 12.42
N VAL A 316 13.39 -0.96 11.33
CA VAL A 316 12.24 -1.03 10.41
C VAL A 316 12.03 -2.47 9.97
N ALA A 317 10.79 -2.94 9.90
CA ALA A 317 10.41 -4.24 9.37
C ALA A 317 9.49 -4.06 8.16
N THR A 318 9.78 -4.75 7.05
CA THR A 318 8.86 -4.83 5.92
C THR A 318 8.47 -6.27 5.63
N VAL A 319 7.17 -6.56 5.69
CA VAL A 319 6.60 -7.90 5.53
C VAL A 319 5.60 -7.90 4.38
N CYS A 320 5.82 -8.79 3.42
CA CYS A 320 4.88 -9.08 2.35
C CYS A 320 3.99 -10.25 2.77
N PHE A 321 2.68 -10.06 2.69
CA PHE A 321 1.67 -11.08 2.93
C PHE A 321 0.92 -11.40 1.64
N LYS A 322 0.49 -12.65 1.50
CA LYS A 322 -0.46 -13.08 0.47
C LYS A 322 -1.79 -13.42 1.12
N LYS A 323 -2.89 -12.90 0.57
CA LYS A 323 -4.23 -13.31 0.99
C LYS A 323 -4.58 -14.66 0.37
N VAL A 324 -4.87 -15.64 1.22
CA VAL A 324 -5.23 -17.00 0.82
C VAL A 324 -6.63 -17.37 1.30
N ALA A 325 -7.22 -18.40 0.68
CA ALA A 325 -8.51 -18.92 1.12
C ALA A 325 -8.35 -19.66 2.46
N GLY A 326 -9.45 -19.74 3.23
CA GLY A 326 -9.54 -20.65 4.38
C GLY A 326 -9.33 -22.11 3.94
N ARG A 327 -8.87 -22.95 4.88
CA ARG A 327 -8.65 -24.39 4.63
C ARG A 327 -9.86 -25.19 5.04
#